data_AF-A0A3B9P479-F1
#
_entry.id   AF-A0A3B9P479-F1
#
_cell.length_a   1.000
_cell.length_b   1.000
_cell.length_c   1.000
_cell.angle_alpha   90.00
_cell.angle_beta   90.00
_cell.angle_gamma   90.00
#
_symmetry.space_group_name_H-M   'P 1'
#
loop_
_entity.id
_entity.type
_entity.pdbx_description
1 polymer ?
#
loop_
_entity_poly.entity_id
_entity_poly.type
_entity_poly.pdbx_seq_one_letter_code
_entity_poly.pdbx_strand_id
1 'polypeptide(L)'
;MIRVYLLAVLVLWSCQGAVESSLPIKEQKRVASLDSAVHYLNLVDKSILSPKGYTRAAMHFVAQDSLMKTKAEYLMKAGLTCMNQEGEYRLYGLNYLILLSNKFPQDEYAPQALLQLALFFDNVFGDSERAMEFLRALIQRYPKSTLREDAEGLMNLISVSETGEIEQVRQWLNTK
;
A
#
# COMPACT_ATOMS: atom_id res chain seq x y z
N MET A 1 -30.03 -76.39 4.68
CA MET A 1 -28.81 -75.56 4.57
C MET A 1 -29.25 -74.10 4.65
N ILE A 2 -29.35 -73.48 5.83
CA ILE A 2 -28.35 -72.75 6.65
C ILE A 2 -27.85 -71.41 6.03
N ARG A 3 -28.14 -70.34 6.81
CA ARG A 3 -27.51 -69.00 7.00
C ARG A 3 -27.90 -67.79 6.13
N VAL A 4 -28.53 -66.84 6.84
CA VAL A 4 -28.58 -65.38 6.67
C VAL A 4 -27.18 -64.77 6.55
N TYR A 5 -26.97 -63.74 5.72
CA TYR A 5 -26.06 -62.62 6.02
C TYR A 5 -26.54 -61.29 5.41
N LEU A 6 -26.77 -60.32 6.29
CA LEU A 6 -26.73 -58.88 6.05
C LEU A 6 -25.33 -58.46 5.59
N LEU A 7 -25.22 -57.55 4.62
CA LEU A 7 -24.04 -56.69 4.46
C LEU A 7 -24.45 -55.37 3.81
N ALA A 8 -24.64 -54.37 4.66
CA ALA A 8 -24.53 -52.97 4.28
C ALA A 8 -23.05 -52.64 4.13
N VAL A 9 -22.66 -52.05 3.01
CA VAL A 9 -21.36 -51.37 2.86
C VAL A 9 -21.63 -49.99 2.28
N LEU A 10 -21.72 -49.02 3.18
CA LEU A 10 -21.41 -47.62 2.94
C LEU A 10 -19.89 -47.51 2.84
N VAL A 11 -19.38 -47.01 1.72
CA VAL A 11 -18.06 -46.35 1.68
C VAL A 11 -18.30 -44.89 1.29
N LEU A 12 -18.15 -44.04 2.28
CA LEU A 12 -17.94 -42.60 2.17
C LEU A 12 -16.44 -42.34 1.89
N TRP A 13 -16.14 -41.12 1.41
CA TRP A 13 -14.82 -40.44 1.34
C TRP A 13 -14.01 -40.69 0.06
N SER A 14 -13.33 -39.72 -0.57
CA SER A 14 -13.13 -38.28 -0.32
C SER A 14 -12.19 -37.71 -1.41
N CYS A 15 -12.29 -36.40 -1.64
CA CYS A 15 -11.20 -35.47 -1.99
C CYS A 15 -10.53 -35.45 -3.39
N GLN A 16 -10.46 -34.22 -3.89
CA GLN A 16 -9.31 -33.62 -4.57
C GLN A 16 -9.00 -34.07 -6.00
N GLY A 17 -9.76 -33.51 -6.95
CA GLY A 17 -9.17 -33.10 -8.22
C GLY A 17 -8.26 -31.89 -7.98
N ALA A 18 -7.03 -32.12 -7.51
CA ALA A 18 -5.97 -31.13 -7.69
C ALA A 18 -5.76 -30.99 -9.20
N VAL A 19 -6.05 -29.81 -9.75
CA VAL A 19 -5.75 -29.52 -11.16
C VAL A 19 -4.23 -29.52 -11.28
N GLU A 20 -3.68 -30.63 -11.74
CA GLU A 20 -2.26 -30.79 -12.01
C GLU A 20 -1.91 -29.90 -13.21
N SER A 21 -1.11 -28.87 -12.97
CA SER A 21 -0.73 -27.91 -14.00
C SER A 21 0.08 -28.61 -15.09
N SER A 22 -0.41 -28.55 -16.33
CA SER A 22 0.16 -29.24 -17.51
C SER A 22 1.51 -28.69 -18.01
N LEU A 23 2.11 -27.72 -17.32
CA LEU A 23 3.36 -27.10 -17.73
C LEU A 23 4.58 -27.80 -17.12
N PRO A 24 5.69 -27.93 -17.88
CA PRO A 24 6.93 -28.46 -17.33
C PRO A 24 7.43 -27.63 -16.15
N ILE A 25 7.99 -28.28 -15.12
CA ILE A 25 8.42 -27.66 -13.84
C ILE A 25 9.32 -26.42 -14.06
N LYS A 26 10.20 -26.44 -15.07
CA LYS A 26 11.08 -25.31 -15.41
C LYS A 26 10.28 -24.09 -15.89
N GLU A 27 9.23 -24.33 -16.65
CA GLU A 27 8.35 -23.31 -17.19
C GLU A 27 7.39 -22.78 -16.11
N GLN A 28 6.91 -23.66 -15.22
CA GLN A 28 6.15 -23.26 -14.05
C GLN A 28 6.95 -22.40 -13.07
N LYS A 29 8.23 -22.74 -12.79
CA LYS A 29 9.14 -21.90 -12.00
C LYS A 29 9.41 -20.55 -12.67
N ARG A 30 9.53 -20.52 -14.01
CA ARG A 30 9.71 -19.29 -14.77
C ARG A 30 8.48 -18.40 -14.66
N VAL A 31 7.28 -18.93 -14.87
CA VAL A 31 6.01 -18.19 -14.74
C VAL A 31 5.83 -17.68 -13.30
N ALA A 32 6.09 -18.51 -12.29
CA ALA A 32 6.05 -18.09 -10.88
C ALA A 32 7.07 -16.98 -10.56
N SER A 33 8.26 -17.02 -11.18
CA SER A 33 9.26 -15.96 -11.02
C SER A 33 8.84 -14.65 -11.68
N LEU A 34 8.11 -14.73 -12.81
CA LEU A 34 7.58 -13.59 -13.56
C LEU A 34 6.29 -13.02 -12.97
N ASP A 35 5.71 -13.68 -11.97
CA ASP A 35 4.50 -13.23 -11.26
C ASP A 35 4.75 -13.24 -9.75
N SER A 36 5.81 -12.55 -9.35
CA SER A 36 6.28 -12.45 -7.97
C SER A 36 6.44 -10.99 -7.54
N ALA A 37 6.40 -10.72 -6.23
CA ALA A 37 6.67 -9.39 -5.71
C ALA A 37 8.05 -8.87 -6.15
N VAL A 38 9.07 -9.73 -6.20
CA VAL A 38 10.41 -9.37 -6.70
C VAL A 38 10.37 -8.95 -8.17
N HIS A 39 9.59 -9.62 -9.00
CA HIS A 39 9.40 -9.22 -10.39
C HIS A 39 8.77 -7.83 -10.50
N TYR A 40 7.67 -7.60 -9.78
CA TYR A 40 6.97 -6.31 -9.84
C TYR A 40 7.77 -5.16 -9.22
N LEU A 41 8.59 -5.40 -8.19
CA LEU A 41 9.54 -4.40 -7.68
C LEU A 41 10.45 -3.87 -8.80
N ASN A 42 11.02 -4.77 -9.61
CA ASN A 42 11.88 -4.38 -10.73
C ASN A 42 11.12 -3.65 -11.86
N LEU A 43 9.82 -3.91 -12.03
CA LEU A 43 9.00 -3.25 -13.05
C LEU A 43 8.55 -1.85 -12.61
N VAL A 44 8.21 -1.69 -11.32
CA VAL A 44 7.90 -0.39 -10.72
C VAL A 44 9.09 0.57 -10.89
N ASP A 45 10.32 0.10 -10.69
CA ASP A 45 11.53 0.91 -10.86
C ASP A 45 11.75 1.46 -12.26
N LYS A 46 11.22 0.75 -13.25
CA LYS A 46 11.33 1.12 -14.66
C LYS A 46 10.17 1.99 -15.11
N SER A 47 9.14 2.18 -14.28
CA SER A 47 7.94 2.96 -14.60
C SER A 47 7.22 2.52 -15.88
N ILE A 48 7.26 1.22 -16.20
CA ILE A 48 6.68 0.65 -17.44
C ILE A 48 5.35 -0.08 -17.23
N LEU A 49 4.81 -0.08 -16.01
CA LEU A 49 3.55 -0.76 -15.71
C LEU A 49 2.34 0.02 -16.22
N SER A 50 1.39 -0.69 -16.82
CA SER A 50 0.05 -0.16 -17.06
C SER A 50 -0.74 -0.08 -15.74
N PRO A 51 -1.90 0.63 -15.69
CA PRO A 51 -2.73 0.68 -14.49
C PRO A 51 -3.09 -0.70 -13.93
N LYS A 52 -3.51 -1.65 -14.79
CA LYS A 52 -3.76 -3.04 -14.38
C LYS A 52 -2.49 -3.76 -13.89
N GLY A 53 -1.33 -3.37 -14.41
CA GLY A 53 -0.03 -3.85 -13.95
C GLY A 53 0.28 -3.41 -12.53
N TYR A 54 -0.01 -2.16 -12.17
CA TYR A 54 0.12 -1.67 -10.80
C TYR A 54 -0.85 -2.37 -9.83
N THR A 55 -2.08 -2.66 -10.26
CA THR A 55 -3.01 -3.44 -9.44
C THR A 55 -2.49 -4.85 -9.17
N ARG A 56 -1.88 -5.51 -10.17
CA ARG A 56 -1.21 -6.81 -9.96
C ARG A 56 -0.01 -6.67 -9.03
N ALA A 57 0.82 -5.66 -9.21
CA ALA A 57 1.94 -5.39 -8.33
C ALA A 57 1.49 -5.25 -6.86
N ALA A 58 0.45 -4.45 -6.61
CA ALA A 58 -0.14 -4.26 -5.28
C ALA A 58 -0.60 -5.60 -4.66
N MET A 59 -1.30 -6.43 -5.44
CA MET A 59 -1.72 -7.76 -5.02
C MET A 59 -0.53 -8.63 -4.57
N HIS A 60 0.56 -8.66 -5.32
CA HIS A 60 1.74 -9.45 -4.95
C HIS A 60 2.51 -8.86 -3.77
N PHE A 61 2.57 -7.54 -3.63
CA PHE A 61 3.20 -6.88 -2.49
C PHE A 61 2.47 -7.22 -1.20
N VAL A 62 1.13 -7.18 -1.20
CA VAL A 62 0.32 -7.59 -0.05
C VAL A 62 0.43 -9.09 0.21
N ALA A 63 0.37 -9.94 -0.83
CA ALA A 63 0.51 -11.38 -0.66
C ALA A 63 1.89 -11.80 -0.10
N GLN A 64 2.93 -11.00 -0.37
CA GLN A 64 4.30 -11.22 0.08
C GLN A 64 4.73 -10.13 1.07
N ASP A 65 3.82 -9.73 1.96
CA ASP A 65 4.01 -8.64 2.93
C ASP A 65 5.31 -8.75 3.76
N SER A 66 5.67 -9.96 4.16
CA SER A 66 6.92 -10.21 4.91
C SER A 66 8.16 -9.77 4.13
N LEU A 67 8.16 -9.93 2.80
CA LEU A 67 9.25 -9.47 1.94
C LEU A 67 9.28 -7.94 1.89
N MET A 68 8.13 -7.28 1.74
CA MET A 68 8.05 -5.81 1.62
C MET A 68 8.67 -5.13 2.84
N LYS A 69 8.47 -5.72 4.02
CA LYS A 69 8.97 -5.19 5.30
C LYS A 69 10.48 -5.35 5.52
N THR A 70 11.22 -5.96 4.60
CA THR A 70 12.66 -6.23 4.79
C THR A 70 13.57 -5.05 4.49
N LYS A 71 13.15 -4.11 3.63
CA LYS A 71 13.96 -2.95 3.20
C LYS A 71 13.10 -1.69 3.11
N ALA A 72 13.69 -0.52 3.41
CA ALA A 72 13.02 0.77 3.25
C ALA A 72 12.56 1.00 1.80
N GLU A 73 13.43 0.70 0.83
CA GLU A 73 13.12 0.77 -0.60
C GLU A 73 11.87 -0.04 -0.99
N TYR A 74 11.72 -1.25 -0.45
CA TYR A 74 10.57 -2.11 -0.75
C TYR A 74 9.29 -1.56 -0.13
N LEU A 75 9.37 -1.05 1.11
CA LEU A 75 8.25 -0.35 1.72
C LEU A 75 7.86 0.92 0.96
N MET A 76 8.82 1.67 0.41
CA MET A 76 8.54 2.87 -0.38
C MET A 76 7.76 2.48 -1.63
N LYS A 77 8.31 1.55 -2.42
CA LYS A 77 7.68 1.10 -3.68
C LYS A 77 6.32 0.48 -3.44
N ALA A 78 6.19 -0.38 -2.44
CA ALA A 78 4.91 -0.98 -2.08
C ALA A 78 3.93 0.06 -1.57
N GLY A 79 4.37 1.00 -0.74
CA GLY A 79 3.58 2.12 -0.23
C GLY A 79 2.96 2.95 -1.35
N LEU A 80 3.80 3.46 -2.26
CA LEU A 80 3.36 4.26 -3.40
C LEU A 80 2.47 3.47 -4.37
N THR A 81 2.81 2.21 -4.63
CA THR A 81 2.04 1.35 -5.55
C THR A 81 0.65 1.07 -4.99
N CYS A 82 0.58 0.66 -3.72
CA CYS A 82 -0.65 0.24 -3.06
C CYS A 82 -1.55 1.43 -2.70
N MET A 83 -1.00 2.56 -2.24
CA MET A 83 -1.86 3.69 -1.82
C MET A 83 -2.61 4.33 -2.98
N ASN A 84 -2.05 4.26 -4.19
CA ASN A 84 -2.67 4.74 -5.42
C ASN A 84 -3.71 3.75 -5.99
N GLN A 85 -3.97 2.62 -5.32
CA GLN A 85 -5.07 1.73 -5.66
C GLN A 85 -6.37 2.11 -4.92
N GLU A 86 -7.47 1.50 -5.35
CA GLU A 86 -8.74 1.53 -4.65
C GLU A 86 -8.86 0.39 -3.63
N GLY A 87 -9.82 0.51 -2.71
CA GLY A 87 -10.15 -0.53 -1.74
C GLY A 87 -9.04 -0.82 -0.73
N GLU A 88 -8.92 -2.09 -0.33
CA GLU A 88 -8.04 -2.52 0.76
C GLU A 88 -6.56 -2.24 0.50
N TYR A 89 -6.11 -2.33 -0.76
CA TYR A 89 -4.72 -2.04 -1.13
C TYR A 89 -4.29 -0.64 -0.70
N ARG A 90 -5.21 0.34 -0.74
CA ARG A 90 -4.92 1.71 -0.28
C ARG A 90 -4.41 1.72 1.15
N LEU A 91 -5.11 1.02 2.05
CA LEU A 91 -4.77 0.96 3.47
C LEU A 91 -3.43 0.26 3.71
N TYR A 92 -3.12 -0.79 2.93
CA TYR A 92 -1.79 -1.40 2.95
C TYR A 92 -0.71 -0.40 2.53
N GLY A 93 -0.97 0.40 1.49
CA GLY A 93 -0.03 1.44 1.04
C GLY A 93 0.29 2.47 2.12
N LEU A 94 -0.74 2.99 2.79
CA LEU A 94 -0.57 3.90 3.92
C LEU A 94 0.24 3.25 5.05
N ASN A 95 -0.11 2.01 5.43
CA ASN A 95 0.61 1.28 6.47
C ASN A 95 2.08 1.03 6.11
N TYR A 96 2.41 0.75 4.84
CA TYR A 96 3.79 0.60 4.40
C TYR A 96 4.60 1.87 4.55
N LEU A 97 4.05 3.03 4.21
CA LEU A 97 4.74 4.31 4.37
C LEU A 97 4.90 4.71 5.85
N ILE A 98 3.87 4.47 6.67
CA ILE A 98 3.95 4.68 8.13
C ILE A 98 5.06 3.80 8.71
N LEU A 99 5.05 2.50 8.36
CA LEU A 99 6.05 1.55 8.82
C LEU A 99 7.45 1.92 8.34
N LEU A 100 7.59 2.41 7.11
CA LEU A 100 8.88 2.88 6.58
C LEU A 100 9.45 3.96 7.49
N SER A 101 8.66 5.01 7.74
CA SER A 101 9.10 6.14 8.55
C SER A 101 9.49 5.72 9.98
N ASN A 102 8.87 4.67 10.54
CA ASN A 102 9.11 4.22 11.90
C ASN A 102 10.25 3.19 12.01
N LYS A 103 10.32 2.25 11.07
CA LYS A 103 11.29 1.15 11.08
C LYS A 103 12.65 1.55 10.50
N PHE A 104 12.66 2.47 9.54
CA PHE A 104 13.86 2.91 8.85
C PHE A 104 14.05 4.43 8.97
N PRO A 105 14.09 5.01 10.18
CA PRO A 105 14.06 6.46 10.35
C PRO A 105 15.32 7.17 9.82
N GLN A 106 16.45 6.49 9.64
CA GLN A 106 17.68 7.10 9.11
C GLN A 106 17.83 6.92 7.59
N ASP A 107 16.89 6.23 6.96
CA ASP A 107 16.90 6.00 5.52
C ASP A 107 16.40 7.24 4.77
N GLU A 108 16.93 7.49 3.58
CA GLU A 108 16.56 8.66 2.76
C GLU A 108 15.07 8.67 2.38
N TYR A 109 14.44 7.49 2.34
CA TYR A 109 13.01 7.37 2.06
C TYR A 109 12.11 7.76 3.24
N ALA A 110 12.63 7.87 4.46
CA ALA A 110 11.83 8.17 5.65
C ALA A 110 11.14 9.56 5.60
N PRO A 111 11.86 10.66 5.33
CA PRO A 111 11.20 11.96 5.12
C PRO A 111 10.28 11.95 3.90
N GLN A 112 10.67 11.28 2.81
CA GLN A 112 9.83 11.15 1.62
C GLN A 112 8.49 10.46 1.93
N ALA A 113 8.49 9.41 2.74
CA ALA A 113 7.27 8.69 3.12
C ALA A 113 6.29 9.58 3.90
N LEU A 114 6.80 10.44 4.81
CA LEU A 114 5.97 11.39 5.54
C LEU A 114 5.35 12.45 4.62
N LEU A 115 6.13 12.99 3.68
CA LEU A 115 5.62 13.96 2.70
C LEU A 115 4.52 13.34 1.83
N GLN A 116 4.71 12.10 1.39
CA GLN A 116 3.73 11.38 0.58
C GLN A 116 2.44 11.06 1.36
N LEU A 117 2.55 10.70 2.64
CA LEU A 117 1.39 10.56 3.52
C LEU A 117 0.65 11.90 3.65
N ALA A 118 1.35 12.99 3.91
CA ALA A 118 0.72 14.31 4.02
C ALA A 118 -0.08 14.68 2.77
N LEU A 119 0.55 14.57 1.59
CA LEU A 119 -0.10 14.83 0.31
C LEU A 119 -1.33 13.93 0.10
N PHE A 120 -1.25 12.67 0.51
CA PHE A 120 -2.36 11.74 0.36
C PHE A 120 -3.54 12.11 1.26
N PHE A 121 -3.28 12.41 2.55
CA PHE A 121 -4.33 12.78 3.49
C PHE A 121 -5.04 14.07 3.09
N ASP A 122 -4.28 15.08 2.65
CA ASP A 122 -4.81 16.35 2.15
C ASP A 122 -5.66 16.14 0.88
N ASN A 123 -5.09 15.54 -0.17
CA ASN A 123 -5.74 15.51 -1.48
C ASN A 123 -6.81 14.42 -1.64
N VAL A 124 -6.63 13.27 -0.99
CA VAL A 124 -7.51 12.10 -1.21
C VAL A 124 -8.55 11.96 -0.12
N PHE A 125 -8.21 12.31 1.12
CA PHE A 125 -9.15 12.24 2.24
C PHE A 125 -9.72 13.60 2.64
N GLY A 126 -9.17 14.72 2.14
CA GLY A 126 -9.56 16.05 2.60
C GLY A 126 -9.23 16.27 4.08
N ASP A 127 -8.25 15.52 4.60
CA ASP A 127 -7.90 15.51 6.01
C ASP A 127 -6.62 16.32 6.23
N SER A 128 -6.80 17.63 6.13
CA SER A 128 -5.77 18.64 6.32
C SER A 128 -5.10 18.53 7.70
N GLU A 129 -5.85 18.16 8.74
CA GLU A 129 -5.31 18.00 10.09
C GLU A 129 -4.26 16.88 10.13
N ARG A 130 -4.59 15.67 9.65
CA ARG A 130 -3.63 14.56 9.57
C ARG A 130 -2.49 14.87 8.61
N ALA A 131 -2.76 15.58 7.51
CA ALA A 131 -1.70 16.02 6.61
C ALA A 131 -0.67 16.90 7.36
N MET A 132 -1.13 17.87 8.13
CA MET A 132 -0.29 18.75 8.95
C MET A 132 0.51 17.98 10.01
N GLU A 133 -0.05 16.93 10.60
CA GLU A 133 0.68 16.07 11.53
C GLU A 133 1.90 15.39 10.88
N PHE A 134 1.73 14.84 9.67
CA PHE A 134 2.84 14.21 8.94
C PHE A 134 3.91 15.23 8.53
N LEU A 135 3.52 16.46 8.14
CA LEU A 135 4.46 17.53 7.79
C LEU A 135 5.25 18.02 9.00
N ARG A 136 4.58 18.21 10.15
CA ARG A 136 5.25 18.54 11.42
C ARG A 136 6.24 17.44 11.81
N ALA A 137 5.83 16.18 11.68
CA ALA A 137 6.71 15.04 11.94
C ALA A 137 7.94 15.05 11.01
N LEU A 138 7.78 15.40 9.73
CA LEU A 138 8.89 15.53 8.79
C LEU A 138 9.88 16.59 9.25
N ILE A 139 9.40 17.81 9.52
CA ILE A 139 10.24 18.94 9.91
C ILE A 139 10.95 18.66 11.24
N GLN A 140 10.24 18.11 12.22
CA GLN A 140 10.78 17.83 13.55
C GLN A 140 11.82 16.70 13.53
N ARG A 141 11.55 15.61 12.82
CA ARG A 141 12.41 14.42 12.82
C ARG A 141 13.57 14.55 11.82
N TYR A 142 13.38 15.32 10.75
CA TYR A 142 14.34 15.46 9.66
C TYR A 142 14.66 16.93 9.34
N PRO A 143 15.17 17.72 10.31
CA PRO A 143 15.37 19.17 10.16
C PRO A 143 16.44 19.57 9.12
N LYS A 144 17.25 18.59 8.66
CA LYS A 144 18.29 18.77 7.62
C LYS A 144 17.90 18.12 6.27
N SER A 145 16.69 17.56 6.17
CA SER A 145 16.20 17.00 4.91
C SER A 145 16.02 18.11 3.88
N THR A 146 16.32 17.79 2.61
CA THR A 146 16.00 18.68 1.48
C THR A 146 14.51 18.91 1.33
N LEU A 147 13.66 18.01 1.85
CA LEU A 147 12.19 18.10 1.81
C LEU A 147 11.61 19.01 2.90
N ARG A 148 12.44 19.60 3.76
CA ARG A 148 11.95 20.45 4.85
C ARG A 148 11.23 21.68 4.30
N GLU A 149 11.82 22.37 3.33
CA GLU A 149 11.24 23.57 2.74
C GLU A 149 9.92 23.24 2.01
N ASP A 150 9.87 22.11 1.31
CA ASP A 150 8.64 21.60 0.68
C ASP A 150 7.53 21.36 1.72
N ALA A 151 7.88 20.78 2.87
CA ALA A 151 6.93 20.53 3.94
C ALA A 151 6.41 21.83 4.56
N GLU A 152 7.29 22.80 4.83
CA GLU A 152 6.90 24.13 5.34
C GLU A 152 6.00 24.86 4.32
N GLY A 153 6.33 24.77 3.02
CA GLY A 153 5.51 25.31 1.94
C GLY A 153 4.11 24.70 1.90
N LEU A 154 4.02 23.37 1.96
CA LEU A 154 2.72 22.67 1.95
C LEU A 154 1.88 22.99 3.19
N MET A 155 2.50 23.08 4.37
CA MET A 155 1.79 23.49 5.59
C MET A 155 1.16 24.88 5.47
N ASN A 156 1.87 25.82 4.85
CA ASN A 156 1.35 27.16 4.61
C ASN A 156 0.17 27.14 3.63
N LEU A 157 0.26 26.37 2.55
CA LEU A 157 -0.81 26.24 1.56
C LEU A 157 -2.10 25.68 2.21
N ILE A 158 -1.97 24.61 2.98
CA ILE A 158 -3.10 24.00 3.70
C ILE A 158 -3.74 25.01 4.66
N SER A 159 -2.92 25.71 5.46
CA SER A 159 -3.42 26.69 6.45
C SER A 159 -4.16 27.86 5.78
N VAL A 160 -3.65 28.36 4.66
CA VAL A 160 -4.32 29.44 3.91
C VAL A 160 -5.66 28.98 3.37
N SER A 161 -5.75 27.76 2.85
CA SER A 161 -7.02 27.18 2.35
C SER A 161 -8.09 27.14 3.44
N GLU A 162 -7.77 26.56 4.59
CA GLU A 162 -8.71 26.44 5.73
C GLU A 162 -9.18 27.81 6.24
N THR A 163 -8.27 28.78 6.36
CA THR A 163 -8.64 30.13 6.83
C THR A 163 -9.61 30.83 5.87
N GLY A 164 -9.41 30.66 4.56
CA GLY A 164 -10.33 31.18 3.55
C GLY A 164 -11.71 30.53 3.60
N GLU A 165 -11.80 29.23 3.86
CA GLU A 165 -13.07 28.50 4.03
C GLU A 165 -13.82 28.99 5.28
N ILE A 166 -13.13 29.14 6.42
CA ILE A 166 -13.73 29.62 7.67
C ILE A 166 -14.30 31.04 7.51
N GLU A 167 -13.58 31.92 6.82
CA GLU A 167 -14.05 33.30 6.61
C GLU A 167 -15.29 33.35 5.72
N GLN A 168 -15.37 32.52 4.67
CA GLN A 168 -16.57 32.41 3.84
C GLN A 168 -17.79 31.93 4.64
N VAL A 169 -17.62 30.94 5.51
CA VAL A 169 -18.69 30.45 6.40
C VAL A 169 -19.16 31.56 7.35
N ARG A 170 -18.22 32.31 7.94
CA ARG A 170 -18.53 33.43 8.84
C ARG A 170 -19.33 34.52 8.13
N GLN A 171 -18.94 34.90 6.91
CA GLN A 171 -19.66 35.90 6.12
C GLN A 171 -21.10 35.46 5.85
N TRP A 172 -21.31 34.21 5.44
CA TRP A 172 -22.65 33.66 5.20
C TRP A 172 -23.55 33.70 6.45
N LEU A 173 -22.99 33.38 7.61
CA LEU A 173 -23.73 33.41 8.89
C LEU A 173 -24.12 34.83 9.32
N ASN A 174 -23.31 35.83 8.97
CA ASN A 174 -23.52 37.22 9.36
C ASN A 174 -24.43 38.02 8.40
N THR A 175 -24.79 37.46 7.25
CA THR A 175 -25.70 38.09 6.26
C THR A 175 -27.18 37.74 6.46
N LYS A 176 -27.59 37.23 7.63
CA LYS A 176 -28.98 36.93 7.99
C LYS A 176 -29.59 37.98 8.93
#